data_AF-A0A4S3TMU4-F1
#
_entry.id   AF-A0A4S3TMU4-F1
#
_cell.length_a   1.000
_cell.length_b   1.000
_cell.length_c   1.000
_cell.angle_alpha   90.00
_cell.angle_beta   90.00
_cell.angle_gamma   90.00
#
_symmetry.space_group_name_H-M   'P 1'
#
loop_
_entity.id
_entity.type
_entity.pdbx_description
1 polymer ?
#
loop_
_entity_poly.entity_id
_entity_poly.type
_entity_poly.pdbx_seq_one_letter_code
_entity_poly.pdbx_strand_id
1 'polypeptide(L)'
;MIAIRQSLSMGVNDTQGRLKVRYDPASWLITAIGVVLGIAGLMYLVTHPEPLVVWMTELALVGGPAAAIVYGGYWLAAHQLPDGDGWNIAKWCLVGTSVAALLLLGYVSAEQFGGEAVINPELLVILGALSGGVVSLFGTISNERQHLDIALDTGDKKRLAKEGIDPFSDDAQAFATLATDTRSWYVIRAVTLAEEPLGAETIANQIATREETDTQEVYIDLIHHRLPKLAGEGLIHYEPDVNVIWPGDRLPAVVTASEELSVAGEQFTTSEQ
;
A
#
# COMPACT_ATOMS: atom_id res chain seq x y z
N MET A 1 11.20 19.61 61.95
CA MET A 1 12.46 19.52 61.18
C MET A 1 12.06 19.43 59.72
N ILE A 2 12.35 20.48 58.96
CA ILE A 2 11.70 20.81 57.68
C ILE A 2 12.50 20.17 56.55
N ALA A 3 11.90 19.20 55.84
CA ALA A 3 12.47 18.61 54.64
C ALA A 3 11.97 19.39 53.42
N ILE A 4 12.94 19.99 52.72
CA ILE A 4 12.79 20.88 51.58
C ILE A 4 12.32 20.07 50.37
N ARG A 5 11.12 20.40 49.87
CA ARG A 5 10.52 19.87 48.64
C ARG A 5 11.22 20.55 47.45
N GLN A 6 12.20 19.89 46.84
CA GLN A 6 12.78 20.34 45.58
C GLN A 6 11.73 20.26 44.47
N SER A 7 11.35 21.43 43.98
CA SER A 7 10.55 21.66 42.78
C SER A 7 11.34 21.16 41.56
N LEU A 8 10.93 19.99 41.05
CA LEU A 8 11.26 19.53 39.71
C LEU A 8 10.41 20.36 38.72
N SER A 9 10.95 21.52 38.34
CA SER A 9 10.57 22.21 37.11
C SER A 9 11.10 21.36 35.95
N MET A 10 10.31 20.38 35.53
CA MET A 10 10.55 19.65 34.30
C MET A 10 10.17 20.60 33.16
N GLY A 11 11.20 21.24 32.61
CA GLY A 11 11.06 22.14 31.47
C GLY A 11 10.40 21.39 30.32
N VAL A 12 9.21 21.86 29.96
CA VAL A 12 8.61 21.66 28.64
C VAL A 12 9.56 22.32 27.64
N ASN A 13 10.65 21.64 27.32
CA ASN A 13 11.53 22.02 26.23
C ASN A 13 10.76 21.75 24.96
N ASP A 14 10.40 22.83 24.29
CA ASP A 14 9.94 22.91 22.90
C ASP A 14 10.54 21.80 22.01
N THR A 15 9.86 20.66 21.95
CA THR A 15 9.90 19.75 20.81
C THR A 15 8.97 20.28 19.71
N GLN A 16 8.98 21.60 19.48
CA GLN A 16 8.84 22.14 18.14
C GLN A 16 10.09 21.75 17.35
N GLY A 17 10.25 20.44 17.13
CA GLY A 17 11.10 19.90 16.11
C GLY A 17 10.57 20.45 14.80
N ARG A 18 11.14 21.59 14.36
CA ARG A 18 11.06 22.01 12.97
C ARG A 18 11.34 20.75 12.17
N LEU A 19 10.33 20.25 11.47
CA LEU A 19 10.47 19.32 10.37
C LEU A 19 11.44 20.00 9.41
N LYS A 20 12.74 19.82 9.66
CA LYS A 20 13.78 20.11 8.69
C LYS A 20 13.50 19.09 7.62
N VAL A 21 12.72 19.51 6.62
CA VAL A 21 12.58 18.82 5.35
C VAL A 21 14.00 18.60 4.88
N ARG A 22 14.55 17.41 5.16
CA ARG A 22 15.86 17.01 4.70
C ARG A 22 15.67 16.85 3.20
N TYR A 23 16.35 17.70 2.45
CA TYR A 23 16.38 17.61 1.01
C TYR A 23 16.95 16.25 0.62
N ASP A 24 16.09 15.34 0.17
CA ASP A 24 16.52 14.08 -0.43
C ASP A 24 16.80 14.31 -1.92
N PRO A 25 18.07 14.25 -2.38
CA PRO A 25 18.43 14.48 -3.77
C PRO A 25 17.79 13.46 -4.73
N ALA A 26 17.46 12.24 -4.27
CA ALA A 26 16.86 11.21 -5.11
C ALA A 26 15.42 11.59 -5.51
N SER A 27 14.62 12.04 -4.55
CA SER A 27 13.25 12.53 -4.79
C SER A 27 13.21 13.66 -5.82
N TRP A 28 14.11 14.64 -5.69
CA TRP A 28 14.24 15.76 -6.61
C TRP A 28 14.61 15.32 -8.04
N LEU A 29 15.50 14.34 -8.16
CA LEU A 29 15.89 13.80 -9.46
C LEU A 29 14.70 13.18 -10.20
N ILE A 30 13.91 12.35 -9.50
CA ILE A 30 12.72 11.71 -10.07
C ILE A 30 11.68 12.76 -10.48
N THR A 31 11.41 13.73 -9.60
CA THR A 31 10.50 14.83 -9.91
C THR A 31 10.97 15.63 -11.13
N ALA A 32 12.27 15.95 -11.22
CA ALA A 32 12.83 16.67 -12.36
C ALA A 32 12.68 15.88 -13.68
N ILE A 33 12.89 14.56 -13.66
CA ILE A 33 12.68 13.70 -14.84
C ILE A 33 11.22 13.75 -15.28
N GLY A 34 10.28 13.57 -14.35
CA GLY A 34 8.84 13.63 -14.64
C GLY A 34 8.42 14.96 -15.25
N VAL A 35 8.92 16.09 -14.71
CA VAL A 35 8.65 17.43 -15.23
C VAL A 35 9.24 17.60 -16.64
N VAL A 36 10.49 17.21 -16.87
CA VAL A 36 11.14 17.36 -18.18
C VAL A 36 10.43 16.54 -19.25
N LEU A 37 10.08 15.28 -18.95
CA LEU A 37 9.33 14.43 -19.88
C LEU A 37 7.92 14.96 -20.15
N GLY A 38 7.24 15.46 -19.10
CA GLY A 38 5.93 16.10 -19.24
C GLY A 38 5.97 17.35 -20.13
N ILE A 39 6.95 18.23 -19.93
CA ILE A 39 7.15 19.42 -20.78
C ILE A 39 7.45 19.02 -22.22
N ALA A 40 8.32 18.03 -22.44
CA ALA A 40 8.66 17.55 -23.78
C ALA A 40 7.42 16.99 -24.51
N GLY A 41 6.60 16.18 -23.82
CA GLY A 41 5.36 15.66 -24.39
C GLY A 41 4.30 16.74 -24.64
N LEU A 42 4.15 17.73 -23.76
CA LEU A 42 3.27 18.88 -24.01
C LEU A 42 3.74 19.72 -25.19
N MET A 43 5.05 19.94 -25.32
CA MET A 43 5.62 20.68 -26.45
C MET A 43 5.34 19.95 -27.77
N TYR A 44 5.49 18.62 -27.78
CA TYR A 44 5.14 17.78 -28.93
C TYR A 44 3.67 17.95 -29.34
N LEU A 45 2.73 17.90 -28.39
CA LEU A 45 1.29 18.07 -28.63
C LEU A 45 0.92 19.44 -29.19
N VAL A 46 1.66 20.48 -28.80
CA VAL A 46 1.45 21.85 -29.31
C VAL A 46 1.99 21.97 -30.74
N THR A 47 3.09 21.29 -31.07
CA THR A 47 3.67 21.34 -32.43
C THR A 47 2.96 20.45 -33.45
N HIS A 48 2.18 19.46 -32.99
CA HIS A 48 1.45 18.51 -33.84
C HIS A 48 -0.05 18.50 -33.50
N PRO A 49 -0.81 19.53 -33.93
CA PRO A 49 -2.23 19.62 -33.61
C PRO A 49 -3.04 18.57 -34.38
N GLU A 50 -3.58 17.60 -33.64
CA GLU A 50 -4.51 16.57 -34.10
C GLU A 50 -5.98 16.97 -33.85
N PRO A 51 -6.97 16.25 -34.43
CA PRO A 51 -8.38 16.43 -34.06
C PRO A 51 -8.60 16.32 -32.55
N LEU A 52 -9.53 17.12 -32.00
CA LEU A 52 -9.74 17.29 -30.55
C LEU A 52 -9.78 15.98 -29.75
N VAL A 53 -10.43 14.94 -30.29
CA VAL A 53 -10.55 13.63 -29.60
C VAL A 53 -9.20 12.93 -29.47
N VAL A 54 -8.39 12.94 -30.53
CA VAL A 54 -7.04 12.36 -30.53
C VAL A 54 -6.15 13.16 -29.60
N TRP A 55 -6.18 14.49 -29.73
CA TRP A 55 -5.39 15.39 -28.89
C TRP A 55 -5.68 15.21 -27.39
N MET A 56 -6.95 15.06 -26.98
CA MET A 56 -7.32 14.78 -25.58
C MET A 56 -6.80 13.42 -25.10
N THR A 57 -6.79 12.41 -25.97
CA THR A 57 -6.28 11.07 -25.66
C THR A 57 -4.76 11.09 -25.49
N GLU A 58 -4.04 11.75 -26.40
CA GLU A 58 -2.59 11.90 -26.31
C GLU A 58 -2.19 12.76 -25.10
N LEU A 59 -2.94 13.81 -24.79
CA LEU A 59 -2.76 14.61 -23.58
C LEU A 59 -2.92 13.76 -22.31
N ALA A 60 -3.92 12.88 -22.26
CA ALA A 60 -4.12 11.98 -21.12
C ALA A 60 -2.96 10.97 -21.00
N LEU A 61 -2.51 10.41 -22.14
CA LEU A 61 -1.42 9.43 -22.20
C LEU A 61 -0.05 10.01 -21.86
N VAL A 62 0.19 11.28 -22.14
CA VAL A 62 1.43 11.99 -21.77
C VAL A 62 1.33 12.56 -20.35
N GLY A 63 0.24 13.28 -20.08
CA GLY A 63 0.04 14.02 -18.84
C GLY A 63 -0.15 13.12 -17.63
N GLY A 64 -0.90 12.02 -17.77
CA GLY A 64 -1.18 11.09 -16.68
C GLY A 64 0.11 10.48 -16.10
N PRO A 65 0.93 9.80 -16.90
CA PRO A 65 2.21 9.25 -16.47
C PRO A 65 3.21 10.30 -15.95
N ALA A 66 3.31 11.46 -16.60
CA ALA A 66 4.20 12.53 -16.13
C ALA A 66 3.78 13.04 -14.74
N ALA A 67 2.48 13.26 -14.54
CA ALA A 67 1.94 13.64 -13.23
C ALA A 67 2.18 12.54 -12.18
N ALA A 68 2.05 11.27 -12.55
CA ALA A 68 2.33 10.14 -11.66
C ALA A 68 3.80 10.08 -11.22
N ILE A 69 4.76 10.32 -12.12
CA ILE A 69 6.19 10.37 -11.78
C ILE A 69 6.49 11.56 -10.86
N VAL A 70 5.95 12.74 -11.17
CA VAL A 70 6.12 13.95 -10.35
C VAL A 70 5.54 13.73 -8.95
N TYR A 71 4.33 13.20 -8.87
CA TYR A 71 3.68 12.87 -7.60
C TYR A 71 4.45 11.81 -6.82
N GLY A 72 4.96 10.77 -7.48
CA GLY A 72 5.77 9.75 -6.82
C GLY A 72 7.10 10.31 -6.29
N GLY A 73 7.75 11.23 -7.01
CA GLY A 73 8.91 11.96 -6.50
C GLY A 73 8.57 12.85 -5.29
N TYR A 74 7.44 13.54 -5.32
CA TYR A 74 6.93 14.29 -4.16
C TYR A 74 6.62 13.38 -2.97
N TRP A 75 5.97 12.24 -3.22
CA TRP A 75 5.64 11.24 -2.20
C TRP A 75 6.91 10.71 -1.54
N LEU A 76 7.94 10.41 -2.33
CA LEU A 76 9.28 10.02 -1.83
C LEU A 76 9.90 11.11 -0.96
N ALA A 77 9.80 12.38 -1.35
CA ALA A 77 10.31 13.49 -0.54
C ALA A 77 9.56 13.66 0.79
N ALA A 78 8.27 13.30 0.84
CA ALA A 78 7.43 13.43 2.02
C ALA A 78 7.63 12.28 3.03
N HIS A 79 8.09 11.10 2.58
CA HIS A 79 8.30 9.93 3.44
C HIS A 79 9.77 9.82 3.82
N GLN A 80 10.07 9.74 5.12
CA GLN A 80 11.43 9.54 5.62
C GLN A 80 11.84 8.08 5.38
N LEU A 81 12.32 7.78 4.18
CA LEU A 81 12.91 6.49 3.87
C LEU A 81 14.29 6.35 4.56
N PRO A 82 14.70 5.12 4.90
CA PRO A 82 16.04 4.86 5.40
C PRO A 82 17.11 5.40 4.44
N ASP A 83 18.23 5.87 4.99
CA ASP A 83 19.35 6.43 4.23
C ASP A 83 19.89 5.39 3.23
N GLY A 84 19.47 5.48 1.96
CA GLY A 84 19.90 4.59 0.86
C GLY A 84 18.78 4.13 -0.06
N ASP A 85 17.55 3.98 0.45
CA ASP A 85 16.47 3.37 -0.33
C ASP A 85 15.91 4.31 -1.40
N GLY A 86 15.90 5.61 -1.13
CA GLY A 86 15.54 6.63 -2.14
C GLY A 86 16.41 6.55 -3.40
N TRP A 87 17.71 6.27 -3.26
CA TRP A 87 18.61 6.10 -4.42
C TRP A 87 18.39 4.80 -5.18
N ASN A 88 17.98 3.73 -4.50
CA ASN A 88 17.61 2.49 -5.18
C ASN A 88 16.32 2.70 -6.00
N ILE A 89 15.34 3.40 -5.44
CA ILE A 89 14.10 3.76 -6.16
C ILE A 89 14.41 4.63 -7.38
N ALA A 90 15.26 5.65 -7.24
CA ALA A 90 15.67 6.49 -8.36
C ALA A 90 16.40 5.70 -9.46
N LYS A 91 17.29 4.77 -9.10
CA LYS A 91 17.99 3.90 -10.07
C LYS A 91 17.02 3.03 -10.84
N TRP A 92 16.09 2.37 -10.15
CA TRP A 92 15.11 1.52 -10.81
C TRP A 92 14.22 2.33 -11.74
N CYS A 93 13.73 3.50 -11.30
CA CYS A 93 12.96 4.41 -12.15
C CYS A 93 13.74 4.79 -13.43
N LEU A 94 15.02 5.14 -13.29
CA LEU A 94 15.89 5.45 -14.43
C LEU A 94 16.08 4.26 -15.37
N VAL A 95 16.27 3.06 -14.83
CA VAL A 95 16.39 1.82 -15.61
C VAL A 95 15.09 1.54 -16.37
N GLY A 96 13.93 1.65 -15.72
CA GLY A 96 12.62 1.44 -16.34
C GLY A 96 12.37 2.41 -17.49
N THR A 97 12.58 3.72 -17.26
CA THR A 97 12.46 4.75 -18.30
C THR A 97 13.42 4.49 -19.47
N SER A 98 14.66 4.13 -19.17
CA SER A 98 15.70 3.92 -20.19
C SER A 98 15.44 2.67 -21.04
N VAL A 99 15.06 1.55 -20.41
CA VAL A 99 14.75 0.29 -21.11
C VAL A 99 13.55 0.48 -22.04
N ALA A 100 12.47 1.09 -21.56
CA ALA A 100 11.29 1.31 -22.37
C ALA A 100 11.54 2.27 -23.54
N ALA A 101 12.31 3.35 -23.32
CA ALA A 101 12.72 4.26 -24.38
C ALA A 101 13.58 3.57 -25.45
N LEU A 102 14.55 2.74 -25.04
CA LEU A 102 15.42 2.00 -25.97
C LEU A 102 14.65 0.96 -26.79
N LEU A 103 13.69 0.26 -26.18
CA LEU A 103 12.86 -0.71 -26.89
C LEU A 103 12.04 -0.03 -27.98
N LEU A 104 11.43 1.13 -27.68
CA LEU A 104 10.66 1.87 -28.67
C LEU A 104 11.53 2.54 -29.72
N LEU A 105 12.71 3.02 -29.36
CA LEU A 105 13.69 3.50 -30.34
C LEU A 105 14.13 2.38 -31.30
N GLY A 106 14.37 1.19 -30.78
CA GLY A 106 14.69 0.00 -31.57
C GLY A 106 13.55 -0.41 -32.50
N TYR A 107 12.31 -0.37 -32.01
CA TYR A 107 11.11 -0.62 -32.81
C TYR A 107 10.97 0.39 -33.95
N VAL A 108 11.04 1.69 -33.65
CA VAL A 108 11.02 2.78 -34.64
C VAL A 108 12.11 2.59 -35.69
N SER A 109 13.33 2.25 -35.25
CA SER A 109 14.46 2.05 -36.16
C SER A 109 14.22 0.85 -37.08
N ALA A 110 13.73 -0.27 -36.54
CA ALA A 110 13.47 -1.48 -37.31
C ALA A 110 12.41 -1.24 -38.40
N GLU A 111 11.34 -0.51 -38.08
CA GLU A 111 10.30 -0.15 -39.04
C GLU A 111 10.79 0.80 -40.13
N GLN A 112 11.61 1.82 -39.78
CA GLN A 112 12.22 2.71 -40.77
C GLN A 112 13.08 1.98 -41.81
N PHE A 113 13.80 0.92 -41.40
CA PHE A 113 14.57 0.09 -42.33
C PHE A 113 13.72 -0.92 -43.09
N GLY A 114 12.55 -1.31 -42.55
CA GLY A 114 11.61 -2.25 -43.16
C GLY A 114 10.77 -1.65 -44.29
N GLY A 115 10.74 -0.32 -44.41
CA GLY A 115 9.97 0.38 -45.45
C GLY A 115 8.49 0.57 -45.12
N GLU A 116 8.06 0.21 -43.91
CA GLU A 116 6.74 0.54 -43.39
C GLU A 116 6.78 1.90 -42.69
N ALA A 117 5.76 2.73 -42.94
CA ALA A 117 5.70 4.07 -42.38
C ALA A 117 5.16 4.01 -40.95
N VAL A 118 6.05 4.16 -39.95
CA VAL A 118 5.61 4.38 -38.56
C VAL A 118 4.92 5.74 -38.47
N ILE A 119 3.67 5.73 -38.04
CA ILE A 119 2.96 6.95 -37.70
C ILE A 119 3.53 7.43 -36.36
N ASN A 120 4.29 8.52 -36.39
CA ASN A 120 4.73 9.32 -35.24
C ASN A 120 5.70 8.62 -34.25
N PRO A 121 6.96 8.37 -34.65
CA PRO A 121 7.96 7.68 -33.82
C PRO A 121 8.33 8.43 -32.53
N GLU A 122 8.25 9.76 -32.53
CA GLU A 122 8.59 10.60 -31.39
C GLU A 122 7.62 10.40 -30.21
N LEU A 123 6.32 10.35 -30.50
CA LEU A 123 5.28 10.12 -29.50
C LEU A 123 5.43 8.75 -28.84
N LEU A 124 5.74 7.72 -29.63
CA LEU A 124 5.97 6.37 -29.12
C LEU A 124 7.12 6.36 -28.12
N VAL A 125 8.29 6.91 -28.47
CA VAL A 125 9.46 6.95 -27.56
C VAL A 125 9.13 7.67 -26.24
N ILE A 126 8.41 8.80 -26.30
CA ILE A 126 7.97 9.54 -25.11
C ILE A 126 7.03 8.68 -24.24
N LEU A 127 6.05 8.01 -24.86
CA LEU A 127 5.09 7.16 -24.16
C LEU A 127 5.76 5.95 -23.49
N GLY A 128 6.75 5.34 -24.15
CA GLY A 128 7.56 4.27 -23.55
C GLY A 128 8.36 4.75 -22.36
N ALA A 129 9.09 5.86 -22.52
CA ALA A 129 9.88 6.44 -21.45
C ALA A 129 9.04 6.73 -20.19
N LEU A 130 7.84 7.30 -20.40
CA LEU A 130 6.88 7.60 -19.35
C LEU A 130 6.30 6.35 -18.69
N SER A 131 5.83 5.38 -19.48
CA SER A 131 5.24 4.14 -18.94
C SER A 131 6.27 3.28 -18.18
N GLY A 132 7.49 3.16 -18.70
CA GLY A 132 8.59 2.46 -18.03
C GLY A 132 8.97 3.10 -16.69
N GLY A 133 8.95 4.44 -16.63
CA GLY A 133 9.18 5.18 -15.39
C GLY A 133 8.09 4.91 -14.34
N VAL A 134 6.82 4.98 -14.73
CA VAL A 134 5.68 4.73 -13.83
C VAL A 134 5.69 3.31 -13.28
N VAL A 135 5.85 2.29 -14.14
CA VAL A 135 5.83 0.88 -13.72
C VAL A 135 6.95 0.59 -12.74
N SER A 136 8.16 1.09 -13.01
CA SER A 136 9.30 0.87 -12.13
C SER A 136 9.16 1.61 -10.79
N LEU A 137 8.67 2.85 -10.81
CA LEU A 137 8.40 3.61 -9.60
C LEU A 137 7.35 2.91 -8.72
N PHE A 138 6.25 2.46 -9.32
CA PHE A 138 5.19 1.73 -8.63
C PHE A 138 5.69 0.41 -8.03
N GLY A 139 6.44 -0.38 -8.81
CA GLY A 139 7.00 -1.65 -8.35
C GLY A 139 7.96 -1.46 -7.17
N THR A 140 8.80 -0.43 -7.21
CA THR A 140 9.76 -0.20 -6.12
C THR A 140 9.07 0.33 -4.87
N ILE A 141 8.09 1.25 -5.00
CA ILE A 141 7.29 1.71 -3.85
C ILE A 141 6.52 0.55 -3.21
N SER A 142 5.95 -0.34 -4.02
CA SER A 142 5.20 -1.50 -3.51
C SER A 142 6.12 -2.49 -2.79
N ASN A 143 7.31 -2.76 -3.34
CA ASN A 143 8.30 -3.62 -2.69
C ASN A 143 8.80 -3.03 -1.36
N GLU A 144 9.00 -1.71 -1.33
CA GLU A 144 9.45 -1.03 -0.11
C GLU A 144 8.39 -1.06 0.99
N ARG A 145 7.10 -0.87 0.65
CA ARG A 145 6.00 -1.04 1.60
C ARG A 145 5.97 -2.45 2.19
N GLN A 146 6.15 -3.47 1.35
CA GLN A 146 6.19 -4.85 1.81
C GLN A 146 7.39 -5.11 2.74
N HIS A 147 8.55 -4.53 2.46
CA HIS A 147 9.72 -4.63 3.34
C HIS A 147 9.51 -3.91 4.67
N LEU A 148 8.89 -2.73 4.65
CA LEU A 148 8.56 -1.97 5.86
C LEU A 148 7.55 -2.73 6.74
N ASP A 149 6.53 -3.35 6.17
CA ASP A 149 5.56 -4.15 6.92
C ASP A 149 6.25 -5.32 7.64
N ILE A 150 7.17 -6.02 6.96
CA ILE A 150 7.95 -7.11 7.55
C ILE A 150 8.95 -6.60 8.61
N ALA A 151 9.60 -5.46 8.35
CA ALA A 151 10.58 -4.88 9.25
C ALA A 151 9.95 -4.32 10.53
N LEU A 152 8.78 -3.68 10.42
CA LEU A 152 8.00 -3.20 11.55
C LEU A 152 7.49 -4.38 12.40
N ASP A 153 6.94 -5.42 11.77
CA ASP A 153 6.51 -6.62 12.49
C ASP A 153 7.67 -7.28 13.26
N THR A 154 8.85 -7.35 12.66
CA THR A 154 10.03 -7.97 13.29
C THR A 154 10.69 -7.05 14.34
N GLY A 155 10.70 -5.75 14.09
CA GLY A 155 11.35 -4.73 14.92
C GLY A 155 10.58 -4.44 16.20
N ASP A 156 9.27 -4.27 16.10
CA ASP A 156 8.40 -4.03 17.25
C ASP A 156 8.35 -5.26 18.16
N LYS A 157 8.29 -6.47 17.60
CA LYS A 157 8.42 -7.72 18.39
C LYS A 157 9.72 -7.78 19.20
N LYS A 158 10.86 -7.36 18.62
CA LYS A 158 12.16 -7.36 19.32
C LYS A 158 12.28 -6.24 20.36
N ARG A 159 11.70 -5.08 20.09
CA ARG A 159 11.73 -3.94 21.02
C ARG A 159 10.84 -4.18 22.23
N LEU A 160 9.62 -4.67 22.02
CA LEU A 160 8.68 -5.04 23.09
C LEU A 160 9.27 -6.15 23.99
N ALA A 161 9.86 -7.18 23.38
CA ALA A 161 10.56 -8.24 24.12
C ALA A 161 11.74 -7.72 24.96
N LYS A 162 12.39 -6.62 24.56
CA LYS A 162 13.50 -5.99 25.29
C LYS A 162 13.02 -5.06 26.41
N GLU A 163 11.85 -4.45 26.25
CA GLU A 163 11.21 -3.59 27.25
C GLU A 163 10.48 -4.38 28.34
N GLY A 164 10.43 -5.72 28.23
CA GLY A 164 9.75 -6.58 29.20
C GLY A 164 8.22 -6.40 29.18
N ILE A 165 7.72 -5.71 28.17
CA ILE A 165 6.31 -5.69 27.81
C ILE A 165 6.11 -7.00 27.06
N ASP A 166 5.51 -7.99 27.72
CA ASP A 166 5.16 -9.24 27.05
C ASP A 166 4.39 -8.86 25.78
N PRO A 167 4.83 -9.33 24.59
CA PRO A 167 4.11 -9.05 23.36
C PRO A 167 2.65 -9.42 23.57
N PHE A 168 1.75 -8.63 22.99
CA PHE A 168 0.31 -8.92 22.99
C PHE A 168 0.08 -10.42 22.85
N SER A 169 -0.87 -10.95 23.65
CA SER A 169 -1.24 -12.36 23.59
C SER A 169 -1.39 -12.82 22.14
N ASP A 170 -1.05 -14.08 21.84
CA ASP A 170 -1.18 -14.62 20.47
C ASP A 170 -2.60 -14.40 19.91
N ASP A 171 -3.60 -14.30 20.79
CA ASP A 171 -4.98 -13.99 20.49
C ASP A 171 -5.22 -12.50 20.17
N ALA A 172 -4.58 -11.57 20.88
CA ALA A 172 -4.61 -10.14 20.54
C ALA A 172 -3.92 -9.86 19.18
N GLN A 173 -2.82 -10.56 18.87
CA GLN A 173 -2.19 -10.46 17.55
C GLN A 173 -3.09 -11.01 16.43
N ALA A 174 -3.75 -12.15 16.68
CA ALA A 174 -4.73 -12.72 15.77
C ALA A 174 -5.89 -11.73 15.55
N PHE A 175 -6.42 -11.13 16.61
CA PHE A 175 -7.47 -10.11 16.54
C PHE A 175 -7.03 -8.89 15.71
N ALA A 176 -5.84 -8.35 15.96
CA ALA A 176 -5.30 -7.19 15.23
C ALA A 176 -5.18 -7.50 13.72
N THR A 177 -4.67 -8.68 13.38
CA THR A 177 -4.60 -9.14 11.98
C THR A 177 -6.00 -9.22 11.36
N LEU A 178 -6.96 -9.76 12.10
CA LEU A 178 -8.35 -9.91 11.65
C LEU A 178 -9.06 -8.57 11.46
N ALA A 179 -8.77 -7.58 12.33
CA ALA A 179 -9.31 -6.24 12.23
C ALA A 179 -8.83 -5.48 10.97
N THR A 180 -7.63 -5.80 10.46
CA THR A 180 -7.13 -5.24 9.20
C THR A 180 -7.76 -5.87 7.95
N ASP A 181 -8.35 -7.05 8.08
CA ASP A 181 -8.98 -7.80 6.99
C ASP A 181 -10.50 -7.71 7.08
N THR A 182 -11.07 -6.70 6.42
CA THR A 182 -12.49 -6.33 6.53
C THR A 182 -13.45 -7.49 6.21
N ARG A 183 -13.13 -8.34 5.23
CA ARG A 183 -13.98 -9.47 4.85
C ARG A 183 -13.90 -10.60 5.88
N SER A 184 -12.71 -10.94 6.37
CA SER A 184 -12.56 -11.90 7.47
C SER A 184 -13.29 -11.44 8.72
N TRP A 185 -13.24 -10.14 9.03
CA TRP A 185 -14.01 -9.56 10.12
C TRP A 185 -15.52 -9.75 9.95
N TYR A 186 -16.06 -9.57 8.74
CA TYR A 186 -17.48 -9.83 8.48
C TYR A 186 -17.86 -11.30 8.63
N VAL A 187 -17.00 -12.22 8.20
CA VAL A 187 -17.21 -13.67 8.43
C VAL A 187 -17.31 -13.95 9.92
N ILE A 188 -16.31 -13.52 10.70
CA ILE A 188 -16.30 -13.73 12.15
C ILE A 188 -17.53 -13.11 12.81
N ARG A 189 -17.92 -11.90 12.42
CA ARG A 189 -19.11 -11.24 12.96
C ARG A 189 -20.39 -12.00 12.62
N ALA A 190 -20.54 -12.46 11.37
CA ALA A 190 -21.72 -13.22 10.95
C ALA A 190 -21.83 -14.54 11.74
N VAL A 191 -20.72 -15.25 11.88
CA VAL A 191 -20.63 -16.52 12.60
C VAL A 191 -20.87 -16.34 14.10
N THR A 192 -20.38 -15.26 14.70
CA THR A 192 -20.57 -14.97 16.14
C THR A 192 -22.03 -14.62 16.48
N LEU A 193 -22.75 -13.98 15.56
CA LEU A 193 -24.14 -13.57 15.76
C LEU A 193 -25.16 -14.65 15.41
N ALA A 194 -24.73 -15.73 14.75
CA ALA A 194 -25.62 -16.79 14.30
C ALA A 194 -25.87 -17.81 15.42
N GLU A 195 -27.14 -18.16 15.63
CA GLU A 195 -27.53 -19.24 16.55
C GLU A 195 -27.32 -20.63 15.93
N GLU A 196 -27.32 -20.70 14.59
CA GLU A 196 -27.17 -21.92 13.81
C GLU A 196 -25.98 -21.80 12.84
N PRO A 197 -25.36 -22.93 12.43
CA PRO A 197 -24.30 -22.92 11.42
C PRO A 197 -24.74 -22.24 10.12
N LEU A 198 -23.88 -21.37 9.57
CA LEU A 198 -24.18 -20.60 8.37
C LEU A 198 -23.57 -21.24 7.12
N GLY A 199 -24.31 -21.22 6.02
CA GLY A 199 -23.76 -21.56 4.71
C GLY A 199 -22.83 -20.47 4.17
N ALA A 200 -21.76 -20.86 3.48
CA ALA A 200 -20.81 -19.93 2.87
C ALA A 200 -21.48 -18.98 1.86
N GLU A 201 -22.50 -19.44 1.13
CA GLU A 201 -23.30 -18.61 0.21
C GLU A 201 -24.05 -17.49 0.96
N THR A 202 -24.60 -17.80 2.14
CA THR A 202 -25.31 -16.81 2.97
C THR A 202 -24.36 -15.71 3.42
N ILE A 203 -23.15 -16.08 3.87
CA ILE A 203 -22.12 -15.11 4.28
C ILE A 203 -21.64 -14.30 3.07
N ALA A 204 -21.38 -14.95 1.93
CA ALA A 204 -20.98 -14.28 0.70
C ALA A 204 -22.01 -13.23 0.26
N ASN A 205 -23.30 -13.58 0.28
CA ASN A 205 -24.37 -12.66 -0.08
C ASN A 205 -24.48 -11.46 0.88
N GLN A 206 -24.30 -11.68 2.18
CA GLN A 206 -24.29 -10.59 3.17
C GLN A 206 -23.12 -9.63 2.95
N ILE A 207 -21.92 -10.15 2.68
CA ILE A 207 -20.72 -9.34 2.41
C ILE A 207 -20.89 -8.59 1.08
N ALA A 208 -21.31 -9.28 0.02
CA ALA A 208 -21.49 -8.69 -1.30
C ALA A 208 -22.53 -7.56 -1.32
N THR A 209 -23.65 -7.75 -0.60
CA THR A 209 -24.68 -6.71 -0.42
C THR A 209 -24.11 -5.47 0.28
N ARG A 210 -23.21 -5.67 1.26
CA ARG A 210 -22.63 -4.57 2.04
C ARG A 210 -21.52 -3.83 1.28
N GLU A 211 -20.76 -4.53 0.46
CA GLU A 211 -19.68 -3.98 -0.37
C GLU A 211 -20.17 -3.48 -1.74
N GLU A 212 -21.47 -3.64 -2.05
CA GLU A 212 -22.05 -3.33 -3.37
C GLU A 212 -21.30 -4.02 -4.52
N THR A 213 -20.93 -5.28 -4.32
CA THR A 213 -20.13 -6.08 -5.27
C THR A 213 -20.83 -7.38 -5.67
N ASP A 214 -20.20 -8.14 -6.57
CA ASP A 214 -20.70 -9.41 -7.07
C ASP A 214 -20.60 -10.54 -6.01
N THR A 215 -21.70 -11.25 -5.79
CA THR A 215 -21.78 -12.34 -4.81
C THR A 215 -20.90 -13.53 -5.18
N GLN A 216 -20.75 -13.84 -6.47
CA GLN A 216 -19.94 -14.98 -6.91
C GLN A 216 -18.45 -14.72 -6.70
N GLU A 217 -17.97 -13.49 -6.94
CA GLU A 217 -16.59 -13.09 -6.64
C GLU A 217 -16.26 -13.24 -5.15
N VAL A 218 -17.14 -12.74 -4.27
CA VAL A 218 -16.98 -12.87 -2.81
C VAL A 218 -17.01 -14.32 -2.38
N TYR A 219 -17.91 -15.14 -2.94
CA TYR A 219 -18.00 -16.56 -2.63
C TYR A 219 -16.71 -17.32 -2.97
N ILE A 220 -16.14 -17.06 -4.16
CA ILE A 220 -14.87 -17.67 -4.59
C ILE A 220 -13.73 -17.27 -3.63
N ASP A 221 -13.61 -15.98 -3.29
CA ASP A 221 -12.60 -15.50 -2.33
C ASP A 221 -12.75 -16.15 -0.94
N LEU A 222 -13.99 -16.28 -0.45
CA LEU A 222 -14.27 -16.92 0.83
C LEU A 222 -13.83 -18.39 0.84
N ILE A 223 -14.27 -19.18 -0.14
CA ILE A 223 -14.03 -20.63 -0.17
C ILE A 223 -12.54 -20.96 -0.36
N HIS A 224 -11.84 -20.21 -1.22
CA HIS A 224 -10.46 -20.54 -1.59
C HIS A 224 -9.39 -19.88 -0.74
N HIS A 225 -9.68 -18.75 -0.10
CA HIS A 225 -8.67 -17.98 0.63
C HIS A 225 -9.03 -17.77 2.09
N ARG A 226 -10.21 -17.23 2.39
CA ARG A 226 -10.51 -16.74 3.75
C ARG A 226 -10.93 -17.85 4.70
N LEU A 227 -11.90 -18.69 4.31
CA LEU A 227 -12.43 -19.75 5.20
C LEU A 227 -11.36 -20.79 5.57
N PRO A 228 -10.52 -21.30 4.64
CA PRO A 228 -9.44 -22.21 5.01
C PRO A 228 -8.43 -21.58 5.96
N LYS A 229 -8.10 -20.30 5.78
CA LYS A 229 -7.19 -19.56 6.66
C LYS A 229 -7.77 -19.41 8.07
N LEU A 230 -9.01 -18.92 8.18
CA LEU A 230 -9.68 -18.76 9.47
C LEU A 230 -9.89 -20.09 10.20
N ALA A 231 -10.15 -21.17 9.46
CA ALA A 231 -10.24 -22.52 10.01
C ALA A 231 -8.89 -23.05 10.48
N GLY A 232 -7.82 -22.82 9.71
CA GLY A 232 -6.45 -23.17 10.09
C GLY A 232 -5.96 -22.44 11.35
N GLU A 233 -6.48 -21.25 11.62
CA GLU A 233 -6.22 -20.47 12.84
C GLU A 233 -7.13 -20.87 14.03
N GLY A 234 -8.09 -21.78 13.81
CA GLY A 234 -9.04 -22.26 14.83
C GLY A 234 -10.15 -21.26 15.19
N LEU A 235 -10.34 -20.21 14.38
CA LEU A 235 -11.32 -19.14 14.62
C LEU A 235 -12.72 -19.51 14.15
N ILE A 236 -12.81 -20.37 13.15
CA ILE A 236 -14.05 -20.97 12.69
C ILE A 236 -13.83 -22.47 12.52
N HIS A 237 -14.91 -23.22 12.54
CA HIS A 237 -14.95 -24.53 11.90
C HIS A 237 -15.58 -24.36 10.53
N TYR A 238 -14.95 -24.94 9.51
CA TYR A 238 -15.41 -24.90 8.13
C TYR A 238 -15.43 -26.30 7.56
N GLU A 239 -16.61 -26.76 7.14
CA GLU A 239 -16.81 -28.06 6.53
C GLU A 239 -17.03 -27.91 5.01
N PRO A 240 -16.00 -28.19 4.18
CA PRO A 240 -16.02 -27.86 2.75
C PRO A 240 -16.98 -28.72 1.94
N ASP A 241 -17.34 -29.92 2.41
CA ASP A 241 -18.24 -30.82 1.69
C ASP A 241 -19.68 -30.30 1.64
N VAL A 242 -20.08 -29.58 2.69
CA VAL A 242 -21.43 -28.99 2.83
C VAL A 242 -21.42 -27.46 2.83
N ASN A 243 -20.24 -26.84 2.78
CA ASN A 243 -20.02 -25.39 2.83
C ASN A 243 -20.67 -24.72 4.05
N VAL A 244 -20.56 -25.35 5.22
CA VAL A 244 -21.14 -24.86 6.48
C VAL A 244 -20.04 -24.36 7.42
N ILE A 245 -20.34 -23.27 8.14
CA ILE A 245 -19.39 -22.53 8.97
C ILE A 245 -20.02 -22.26 10.35
N TRP A 246 -19.26 -22.48 11.41
CA TRP A 246 -19.67 -22.16 12.79
C TRP A 246 -18.48 -21.68 13.66
N PRO A 247 -18.73 -21.11 14.85
CA PRO A 247 -17.66 -20.58 15.70
C PRO A 247 -16.62 -21.64 16.06
N GLY A 248 -15.34 -21.30 15.95
CA GLY A 248 -14.23 -22.16 16.39
C GLY A 248 -13.94 -21.99 17.88
N ASP A 249 -13.27 -22.99 18.48
CA ASP A 249 -12.94 -23.01 19.91
C ASP A 249 -12.09 -21.81 20.36
N ARG A 250 -11.25 -21.27 19.47
CA ARG A 250 -10.34 -20.15 19.78
C ARG A 250 -11.03 -18.79 19.65
N LEU A 251 -12.19 -18.72 19.00
CA LEU A 251 -12.85 -17.46 18.70
C LEU A 251 -13.21 -16.63 19.94
N PRO A 252 -13.75 -17.21 21.03
CA PRO A 252 -14.07 -16.43 22.23
C PRO A 252 -12.84 -15.77 22.86
N ALA A 253 -11.70 -16.45 22.84
CA ALA A 253 -10.44 -15.90 23.38
C ALA A 253 -9.96 -14.71 22.56
N VAL A 254 -9.99 -14.82 21.23
CA VAL A 254 -9.60 -13.75 20.29
C VAL A 254 -10.54 -12.54 20.38
N VAL A 255 -11.84 -12.75 20.52
CA VAL A 255 -12.80 -11.65 20.72
C VAL A 255 -12.55 -10.95 22.06
N THR A 256 -12.25 -11.71 23.12
CA THR A 256 -11.94 -11.13 24.43
C THR A 256 -10.62 -10.35 24.40
N ALA A 257 -9.63 -10.79 23.62
CA ALA A 257 -8.36 -10.10 23.44
C ALA A 257 -8.50 -8.71 22.78
N SER A 258 -9.64 -8.39 22.17
CA SER A 258 -9.95 -7.03 21.72
C SER A 258 -10.04 -6.03 22.88
N GLU A 259 -10.46 -6.49 24.06
CA GLU A 259 -10.50 -5.66 25.27
C GLU A 259 -9.07 -5.35 25.74
N GLU A 260 -8.15 -6.30 25.63
CA GLU A 260 -6.72 -6.09 25.92
C GLU A 260 -6.14 -4.99 25.01
N LEU A 261 -6.46 -5.01 23.71
CA LEU A 261 -6.04 -3.99 22.76
C LEU A 261 -6.68 -2.62 23.03
N SER A 262 -7.94 -2.60 23.43
CA SER A 262 -8.63 -1.36 23.80
C SER A 262 -7.99 -0.70 25.02
N VAL A 263 -7.69 -1.48 26.06
CA VAL A 263 -7.02 -0.99 27.28
C VAL A 263 -5.60 -0.49 26.98
N ALA A 264 -4.86 -1.21 26.14
CA ALA A 264 -3.53 -0.77 25.72
C ALA A 264 -3.59 0.55 24.93
N GLY A 265 -4.56 0.70 24.02
CA GLY A 265 -4.78 1.94 23.27
C GLY A 265 -5.06 3.16 24.16
N GLU A 266 -5.87 2.99 25.21
CA GLU A 266 -6.14 4.07 26.18
C GLU A 266 -4.89 4.48 26.98
N GLN A 267 -4.02 3.54 27.33
CA GLN A 267 -2.77 3.83 28.05
C GLN A 267 -1.80 4.66 27.21
N PHE A 268 -1.71 4.41 25.90
CA PHE A 268 -0.88 5.23 25.01
C PHE A 268 -1.40 6.67 24.90
N THR A 269 -2.70 6.86 24.75
CA THR A 269 -3.31 8.21 24.61
C THR A 269 -3.24 9.07 25.87
N THR A 270 -3.23 8.46 27.05
CA THR A 270 -3.15 9.18 28.34
C THR A 270 -1.71 9.54 28.75
N SER A 271 -0.70 8.87 28.20
CA SER A 271 0.70 9.14 28.49
C SER A 271 1.29 10.38 27.78
N GLU A 272 0.58 10.90 26.76
CA GLU A 272 0.98 12.09 26.00
C GLU A 272 0.36 13.41 26.51
N GLN A 273 -0.43 13.39 27.59
CA GLN A 273 -1.02 14.58 28.24
C GLN A 273 -0.27 14.97 29.52
#